data_AF-A0AA97A9A3-F1
#
_entry.id   AF-A0AA97A9A3-F1
#
_cell.length_a   1.000
_cell.length_b   1.000
_cell.length_c   1.000
_cell.angle_alpha   90.00
_cell.angle_beta   90.00
_cell.angle_gamma   90.00
#
_symmetry.space_group_name_H-M   'P 1'
#
loop_
_entity.id
_entity.type
_entity.pdbx_description
1 polymer ?
#
loop_
_entity_poly.entity_id
_entity_poly.type
_entity_poly.pdbx_seq_one_letter_code
_entity_poly.pdbx_strand_id
1 'polypeptide(L)'
;MEPRSAAATGKDFPYTLDTTCYIEVHEDGRVTQGAGPDAHQRAVAGASRLFAVWPGQWRSDLFAIDDLDEFARAHGIVHDEERTGLADHVHDVHWSLADREQNPRSQYVSIDLRLACGCSIKDRRTFAAQMREQRGWDLAITGGWGYHTDANGTTYTFRARRKSLSS
;
A
#
# COMPACT_ATOMS: atom_id res chain seq x y z
N MET A 1 28.12 22.09 0.94
CA MET A 1 27.98 20.78 1.59
C MET A 1 27.07 19.96 0.69
N GLU A 2 27.53 18.83 0.19
CA GLU A 2 26.71 17.98 -0.68
C GLU A 2 25.86 17.02 0.18
N PRO A 3 24.57 16.83 -0.17
CA PRO A 3 23.70 15.90 0.55
C PRO A 3 24.18 14.45 0.34
N ARG A 4 24.00 13.61 1.36
CA ARG A 4 24.36 12.20 1.30
C ARG A 4 23.35 11.45 0.42
N SER A 5 23.75 10.35 -0.21
CA SER A 5 22.81 9.51 -0.95
C SER A 5 22.00 8.62 0.00
N ALA A 6 20.67 8.58 -0.14
CA ALA A 6 19.82 7.65 0.59
C ALA A 6 20.10 6.21 0.15
N ALA A 7 20.17 5.96 -1.16
CA ALA A 7 20.43 4.63 -1.71
C ALA A 7 21.79 4.06 -1.28
N ALA A 8 22.82 4.91 -1.16
CA ALA A 8 24.15 4.50 -0.70
C ALA A 8 24.19 4.13 0.79
N THR A 9 23.15 4.49 1.56
CA THR A 9 22.97 4.04 2.94
C THR A 9 22.45 2.59 2.99
N GLY A 10 22.01 2.04 1.84
CA GLY A 10 21.51 0.68 1.69
C GLY A 10 20.11 0.50 2.30
N LYS A 11 19.76 -0.76 2.59
CA LYS A 11 18.44 -1.15 3.14
C LYS A 11 18.11 -0.53 4.51
N ASP A 12 19.07 0.13 5.14
CA ASP A 12 18.92 0.71 6.47
C ASP A 12 18.38 2.15 6.45
N PHE A 13 18.22 2.77 5.28
CA PHE A 13 17.63 4.10 5.23
C PHE A 13 16.15 4.05 5.66
N PRO A 14 15.75 4.77 6.72
CA PRO A 14 14.43 4.59 7.29
C PRO A 14 13.39 5.47 6.58
N TYR A 15 12.96 5.01 5.42
CA TYR A 15 12.00 5.76 4.61
C TYR A 15 10.66 6.01 5.32
N THR A 16 10.26 5.13 6.23
CA THR A 16 8.93 5.17 6.86
C THR A 16 8.95 5.56 8.34
N LEU A 17 10.10 5.95 8.89
CA LEU A 17 10.12 6.44 10.28
C LEU A 17 9.35 7.76 10.38
N ASP A 18 8.56 7.88 11.43
CA ASP A 18 7.80 9.08 11.81
C ASP A 18 8.71 10.30 12.03
N THR A 19 9.96 10.05 12.41
CA THR A 19 11.00 11.05 12.63
C THR A 19 11.73 11.47 11.34
N THR A 20 11.53 10.79 10.21
CA THR A 20 12.14 11.18 8.92
C THR A 20 11.33 12.30 8.27
N CYS A 21 11.92 13.48 8.13
CA CYS A 21 11.28 14.65 7.53
C CYS A 21 11.63 14.77 6.04
N TYR A 22 10.63 14.83 5.17
CA TYR A 22 10.83 14.95 3.73
C TYR A 22 10.67 16.38 3.23
N ILE A 23 11.57 16.77 2.34
CA ILE A 23 11.64 18.09 1.74
C ILE A 23 11.72 17.92 0.22
N GLU A 24 10.90 18.68 -0.49
CA GLU A 24 10.94 18.82 -1.94
C GLU A 24 11.50 20.19 -2.29
N VAL A 25 12.47 20.21 -3.21
CA VAL A 25 13.04 21.44 -3.78
C VAL A 25 12.65 21.50 -5.25
N HIS A 26 11.90 22.53 -5.62
CA HIS A 26 11.43 22.77 -6.99
C HIS A 26 12.53 23.44 -7.82
N GLU A 27 12.42 23.38 -9.15
CA GLU A 27 13.38 24.04 -10.06
C GLU A 27 13.50 25.56 -9.83
N ASP A 28 12.43 26.21 -9.41
CA ASP A 28 12.39 27.65 -9.09
C ASP A 28 13.02 27.99 -7.72
N GLY A 29 13.57 26.98 -7.02
CA GLY A 29 14.18 27.12 -5.70
C GLY A 29 13.17 27.15 -4.55
N ARG A 30 11.87 26.99 -4.82
CA ARG A 30 10.85 26.85 -3.78
C ARG A 30 11.09 25.55 -3.01
N VAL A 31 10.89 25.62 -1.70
CA VAL A 31 11.03 24.46 -0.80
C VAL A 31 9.68 24.15 -0.18
N THR A 32 9.23 22.91 -0.33
CA THR A 32 7.99 22.40 0.27
C THR A 32 8.27 21.17 1.12
N GLN A 33 7.45 20.92 2.14
CA GLN A 33 7.56 19.73 2.98
C GLN A 33 6.59 18.65 2.50
N GLY A 34 7.04 17.40 2.43
CA GLY A 34 6.18 16.26 2.17
C GLY A 34 6.78 15.17 1.29
N ALA A 35 6.25 13.95 1.43
CA ALA A 35 6.63 12.74 0.70
C ALA A 35 5.44 12.15 -0.08
N GLY A 36 4.54 13.00 -0.58
CA GLY A 36 3.32 12.56 -1.24
C GLY A 36 3.53 12.04 -2.68
N PRO A 37 2.53 11.35 -3.25
CA PRO A 37 2.54 10.90 -4.64
C PRO A 37 2.88 12.00 -5.65
N ASP A 38 2.33 13.20 -5.46
CA ASP A 38 2.58 14.33 -6.37
C ASP A 38 4.05 14.77 -6.36
N ALA A 39 4.70 14.71 -5.20
CA ALA A 39 6.10 15.08 -5.04
C ALA A 39 7.01 14.03 -5.71
N HIS A 40 6.66 12.74 -5.59
CA HIS A 40 7.32 11.67 -6.35
C HIS A 40 7.17 11.87 -7.86
N GLN A 41 5.96 12.14 -8.35
CA GLN A 41 5.70 12.36 -9.77
C GLN A 41 6.51 13.53 -10.34
N ARG A 42 6.58 14.66 -9.61
CA ARG A 42 7.42 15.80 -10.01
C ARG A 42 8.91 15.45 -10.00
N ALA A 43 9.37 14.69 -9.01
CA ALA A 43 10.76 14.26 -8.95
C ALA A 43 11.14 13.33 -10.11
N VAL A 44 10.28 12.36 -10.45
CA VAL A 44 10.45 11.49 -11.63
C VAL A 44 10.47 12.30 -12.93
N ALA A 45 9.62 13.32 -13.04
CA ALA A 45 9.60 14.22 -14.19
C ALA A 45 10.80 15.20 -14.24
N GLY A 46 11.66 15.20 -13.23
CA GLY A 46 12.80 16.12 -13.11
C GLY A 46 12.44 17.54 -12.68
N ALA A 47 11.16 17.83 -12.42
CA ALA A 47 10.65 19.16 -12.04
C ALA A 47 10.93 19.52 -10.57
N SER A 48 11.35 18.54 -9.77
CA SER A 48 11.77 18.75 -8.38
C SER A 48 12.79 17.70 -7.94
N ARG A 49 13.40 17.93 -6.77
CA ARG A 49 14.32 17.01 -6.12
C ARG A 49 13.83 16.72 -4.72
N LEU A 50 13.83 15.45 -4.34
CA LEU A 50 13.43 14.99 -3.01
C LEU A 50 14.63 14.80 -2.10
N PHE A 51 14.46 15.22 -0.86
CA PHE A 51 15.41 15.05 0.21
C PHE A 51 14.73 14.54 1.47
N ALA A 52 15.49 13.84 2.30
CA ALA A 52 15.06 13.42 3.63
C ALA A 52 16.06 13.91 4.67
N VAL A 53 15.53 14.47 5.76
CA VAL A 53 16.27 14.78 6.96
C VAL A 53 16.04 13.63 7.92
N TRP A 54 17.09 12.84 8.15
CA TRP A 54 17.05 11.74 9.10
C TRP A 54 17.78 12.13 10.38
N PRO A 55 17.07 12.20 11.54
CA PRO A 55 17.70 12.49 12.81
C PRO A 55 18.51 11.28 13.32
N GLY A 56 19.83 11.45 13.40
CA GLY A 56 20.71 10.57 14.16
C GLY A 56 20.76 10.96 15.64
N GLN A 57 21.51 10.19 16.44
CA GLN A 57 21.57 10.35 17.90
C GLN A 57 22.08 11.74 18.36
N TRP A 58 22.87 12.44 17.53
CA TRP A 58 23.50 13.73 17.88
C TRP A 58 23.48 14.79 16.76
N ARG A 59 23.00 14.44 15.57
CA ARG A 59 22.90 15.34 14.42
C ARG A 59 21.82 14.88 13.46
N SER A 60 21.26 15.79 12.70
CA SER A 60 20.41 15.46 11.56
C SER A 60 21.25 15.52 10.29
N ASP A 61 21.22 14.45 9.50
CA ASP A 61 21.89 14.41 8.21
C ASP A 61 20.84 14.59 7.09
N LEU A 62 21.20 15.34 6.05
CA LEU A 62 20.37 15.53 4.85
C LEU A 62 20.77 14.51 3.79
N PHE A 63 19.78 13.77 3.31
CA PHE A 63 19.93 12.74 2.28
C PHE A 63 19.16 13.16 1.03
N ALA A 64 19.80 13.05 -0.13
CA ALA A 64 19.13 13.07 -1.42
C ALA A 64 18.42 11.73 -1.64
N ILE A 65 17.15 11.79 -2.05
CA ILE A 65 16.39 10.63 -2.46
C ILE A 65 16.69 10.39 -3.94
N ASP A 66 17.70 9.57 -4.18
CA ASP A 66 18.23 9.24 -5.49
C ASP A 66 17.66 7.94 -6.09
N ASP A 67 17.18 7.02 -5.25
CA ASP A 67 16.33 5.90 -5.66
C ASP A 67 14.84 6.26 -5.44
N LEU A 68 14.24 6.87 -6.46
CA LEU A 68 12.82 7.27 -6.45
C LEU A 68 11.88 6.06 -6.42
N ASP A 69 12.29 4.91 -6.96
CA ASP A 69 11.49 3.70 -6.95
C ASP A 69 11.42 3.10 -5.54
N GLU A 70 12.54 3.07 -4.80
CA GLU A 70 12.59 2.63 -3.41
C GLU A 70 11.77 3.56 -2.51
N PHE A 71 11.90 4.87 -2.71
CA PHE A 71 11.05 5.85 -2.05
C PHE A 71 9.57 5.60 -2.32
N ALA A 72 9.19 5.39 -3.59
CA ALA A 72 7.80 5.17 -3.96
C ALA A 72 7.25 3.87 -3.38
N ARG A 73 8.03 2.79 -3.35
CA ARG A 73 7.66 1.53 -2.70
C ARG A 73 7.48 1.72 -1.19
N ALA A 74 8.41 2.40 -0.53
CA ALA A 74 8.37 2.61 0.92
C ALA A 74 7.17 3.45 1.36
N HIS A 75 6.80 4.47 0.57
CA HIS A 75 5.64 5.32 0.82
C HIS A 75 4.34 4.78 0.21
N GLY A 76 4.37 3.62 -0.44
CA GLY A 76 3.20 3.01 -1.09
C GLY A 76 2.63 3.83 -2.25
N ILE A 77 3.46 4.67 -2.89
CA ILE A 77 3.13 5.49 -4.05
C ILE A 77 3.11 4.64 -5.32
N VAL A 78 4.07 3.72 -5.45
CA VAL A 78 4.02 2.66 -6.47
C VAL A 78 3.46 1.41 -5.80
N HIS A 79 2.44 0.84 -6.42
CA HIS A 79 1.83 -0.40 -5.96
C HIS A 79 2.83 -1.55 -6.11
N ASP A 80 3.29 -2.05 -4.96
CA ASP A 80 4.23 -3.16 -4.89
C ASP A 80 3.48 -4.49 -5.04
N GLU A 81 3.42 -5.01 -6.27
CA GLU A 81 2.72 -6.26 -6.59
C GLU A 81 3.36 -7.48 -5.91
N GLU A 82 4.68 -7.49 -5.71
CA GLU A 82 5.37 -8.62 -5.09
C GLU A 82 5.02 -8.74 -3.61
N ARG A 83 5.04 -7.60 -2.90
CA ARG A 83 4.69 -7.49 -1.48
C ARG A 83 3.20 -7.73 -1.23
N THR A 84 2.34 -7.17 -2.06
CA THR A 84 0.88 -7.24 -1.87
C THR A 84 0.26 -8.51 -2.48
N GLY A 85 0.92 -9.07 -3.49
CA GLY A 85 0.44 -10.16 -4.34
C GLY A 85 -0.71 -9.78 -5.29
N LEU A 86 -1.06 -8.49 -5.32
CA LEU A 86 -2.15 -7.92 -6.10
C LEU A 86 -1.54 -7.13 -7.24
N ALA A 87 -2.13 -7.13 -8.41
CA ALA A 87 -1.79 -6.19 -9.48
C ALA A 87 -2.73 -4.98 -9.45
N ASP A 88 -2.34 -3.90 -10.12
CA ASP A 88 -3.18 -2.71 -10.28
C ASP A 88 -4.17 -2.87 -11.44
N HIS A 89 -5.23 -3.66 -11.21
CA HIS A 89 -6.32 -3.87 -12.16
C HIS A 89 -7.65 -4.13 -11.44
N VAL A 90 -8.75 -4.13 -12.21
CA VAL A 90 -10.08 -4.55 -11.72
C VAL A 90 -10.08 -6.07 -11.51
N HIS A 91 -10.16 -6.52 -10.26
CA HIS A 91 -10.06 -7.94 -9.94
C HIS A 91 -11.33 -8.69 -10.34
N ASP A 92 -11.13 -9.82 -11.00
CA ASP A 92 -12.20 -10.80 -11.23
C ASP A 92 -12.39 -11.64 -9.96
N VAL A 93 -13.44 -11.33 -9.20
CA VAL A 93 -13.70 -11.87 -7.87
C VAL A 93 -14.96 -12.71 -7.88
N HIS A 94 -14.80 -13.99 -7.55
CA HIS A 94 -15.90 -14.89 -7.25
C HIS A 94 -16.04 -15.00 -5.74
N TRP A 95 -17.26 -14.83 -5.21
CA TRP A 95 -17.48 -14.90 -3.77
C TRP A 95 -18.81 -15.56 -3.41
N SER A 96 -18.88 -16.11 -2.20
CA SER A 96 -20.10 -16.62 -1.57
C SER A 96 -20.09 -16.30 -0.08
N LEU A 97 -21.26 -16.39 0.57
CA LEU A 97 -21.30 -16.43 2.04
C LEU A 97 -20.56 -17.69 2.51
N ALA A 98 -19.74 -17.57 3.55
CA ALA A 98 -19.08 -18.73 4.14
C ALA A 98 -20.11 -19.64 4.82
N ASP A 99 -19.92 -20.96 4.78
CA ASP A 99 -20.89 -21.95 5.30
C ASP A 99 -21.25 -21.76 6.78
N ARG A 100 -20.32 -21.21 7.55
CA ARG A 100 -20.49 -20.89 8.98
C ARG A 100 -21.35 -19.65 9.24
N GLU A 101 -21.71 -18.87 8.21
CA GLU A 101 -22.49 -17.65 8.34
C GLU A 101 -23.98 -17.95 8.44
N GLN A 102 -24.46 -18.16 9.66
CA GLN A 102 -25.85 -18.58 9.93
C GLN A 102 -26.75 -17.42 10.38
N ASN A 103 -26.20 -16.23 10.65
CA ASN A 103 -26.97 -15.12 11.22
C ASN A 103 -27.36 -14.08 10.14
N PRO A 104 -28.62 -14.10 9.66
CA PRO A 104 -29.07 -13.16 8.63
C PRO A 104 -29.13 -11.70 9.12
N ARG A 105 -29.15 -11.46 10.44
CA ARG A 105 -29.24 -10.13 11.04
C ARG A 105 -27.87 -9.48 11.30
N SER A 106 -26.77 -10.23 11.18
CA SER A 106 -25.44 -9.68 11.40
C SER A 106 -25.11 -8.61 10.35
N GLN A 107 -24.62 -7.46 10.82
CA GLN A 107 -24.16 -6.37 9.95
C GLN A 107 -22.90 -6.75 9.16
N TYR A 108 -22.03 -7.56 9.77
CA TYR A 108 -20.84 -8.11 9.15
C TYR A 108 -21.00 -9.62 8.95
N VAL A 109 -20.72 -10.07 7.74
CA VAL A 109 -20.78 -11.47 7.33
C VAL A 109 -19.40 -11.98 6.99
N SER A 110 -19.21 -13.28 7.16
CA SER A 110 -18.05 -13.97 6.61
C SER A 110 -18.35 -14.36 5.16
N ILE A 111 -17.45 -14.01 4.25
CA ILE A 111 -17.48 -14.40 2.85
C ILE A 111 -16.23 -15.21 2.51
N ASP A 112 -16.40 -16.18 1.62
CA ASP A 112 -15.31 -16.88 0.98
C ASP A 112 -15.18 -16.35 -0.45
N LEU A 113 -13.97 -15.97 -0.84
CA LEU A 113 -13.70 -15.38 -2.15
C LEU A 113 -12.48 -15.98 -2.84
N ARG A 114 -12.49 -15.97 -4.17
CA ARG A 114 -11.42 -16.42 -5.05
C ARG A 114 -11.16 -15.36 -6.12
N LEU A 115 -9.89 -15.21 -6.49
CA LEU A 115 -9.45 -14.29 -7.54
C LEU A 115 -9.20 -15.08 -8.82
N ALA A 116 -10.06 -14.91 -9.83
CA ALA A 116 -9.91 -15.56 -11.14
C ALA A 116 -8.85 -14.87 -12.02
N CYS A 117 -8.45 -13.65 -11.67
CA CYS A 117 -7.37 -12.91 -12.34
C CYS A 117 -5.96 -13.43 -12.05
N GLY A 118 -5.80 -14.45 -11.19
CA GLY A 118 -4.50 -15.03 -10.84
C GLY A 118 -3.73 -14.29 -9.74
N CYS A 119 -4.25 -13.17 -9.23
CA CYS A 119 -3.65 -12.49 -8.09
C CYS A 119 -3.73 -13.34 -6.81
N SER A 120 -2.78 -13.12 -5.90
CA SER A 120 -2.75 -13.74 -4.58
C SER A 120 -2.81 -12.66 -3.51
N ILE A 121 -3.71 -12.77 -2.55
CA ILE A 121 -3.77 -11.76 -1.49
C ILE A 121 -2.67 -12.05 -0.48
N LYS A 122 -1.70 -11.14 -0.35
CA LYS A 122 -0.69 -11.14 0.74
C LYS A 122 -0.89 -9.96 1.69
N ASP A 123 -1.43 -8.85 1.18
CA ASP A 123 -1.78 -7.66 1.98
C ASP A 123 -3.31 -7.41 1.95
N ARG A 124 -3.95 -7.65 3.09
CA ARG A 124 -5.40 -7.46 3.23
C ARG A 124 -5.85 -6.00 3.19
N ARG A 125 -5.01 -5.06 3.62
CA ARG A 125 -5.37 -3.64 3.64
C ARG A 125 -5.41 -3.11 2.22
N THR A 126 -4.40 -3.48 1.42
CA THR A 126 -4.37 -3.17 -0.01
C THR A 126 -5.56 -3.81 -0.72
N PHE A 127 -5.85 -5.09 -0.48
CA PHE A 127 -7.02 -5.74 -1.08
C PHE A 127 -8.34 -5.06 -0.69
N ALA A 128 -8.53 -4.73 0.59
CA ALA A 128 -9.71 -4.04 1.06
C ALA A 128 -9.88 -2.65 0.43
N ALA A 129 -8.79 -1.92 0.23
CA ALA A 129 -8.81 -0.64 -0.47
C ALA A 129 -9.23 -0.81 -1.93
N GLN A 130 -8.62 -1.75 -2.66
CA GLN A 130 -8.98 -2.05 -4.05
C GLN A 130 -10.44 -2.51 -4.18
N MET A 131 -10.95 -3.36 -3.28
CA MET A 131 -12.35 -3.79 -3.31
C MET A 131 -13.34 -2.67 -2.96
N ARG A 132 -12.94 -1.75 -2.08
CA ARG A 132 -13.73 -0.55 -1.79
C ARG A 132 -13.84 0.35 -3.00
N GLU A 133 -12.75 0.55 -3.73
CA GLU A 133 -12.71 1.38 -4.92
C GLU A 133 -13.45 0.72 -6.10
N GLN A 134 -13.18 -0.56 -6.37
CA GLN A 134 -13.68 -1.26 -7.55
C GLN A 134 -15.14 -1.69 -7.42
N ARG A 135 -15.60 -2.02 -6.21
CA ARG A 135 -16.92 -2.63 -5.97
C ARG A 135 -17.73 -1.96 -4.86
N GLY A 136 -17.20 -0.92 -4.21
CA GLY A 136 -17.86 -0.29 -3.06
C GLY A 136 -17.89 -1.17 -1.80
N TRP A 137 -17.13 -2.27 -1.77
CA TRP A 137 -17.16 -3.22 -0.67
C TRP A 137 -16.46 -2.68 0.57
N ASP A 138 -17.00 -3.01 1.74
CA ASP A 138 -16.46 -2.62 3.04
C ASP A 138 -15.95 -3.88 3.76
N LEU A 139 -14.68 -4.20 3.51
CA LEU A 139 -14.00 -5.37 4.08
C LEU A 139 -13.34 -5.02 5.41
N ALA A 140 -13.53 -5.88 6.41
CA ALA A 140 -12.89 -5.75 7.71
C ALA A 140 -11.39 -6.01 7.60
N ILE A 141 -10.60 -4.97 7.87
CA ILE A 141 -9.13 -5.03 7.91
C ILE A 141 -8.58 -5.35 9.31
N THR A 142 -9.46 -5.51 10.29
CA THR A 142 -9.13 -5.85 11.69
C THR A 142 -9.69 -7.24 12.01
N GLY A 143 -8.88 -8.08 12.66
CA GLY A 143 -9.24 -9.48 12.99
C GLY A 143 -8.45 -10.53 12.21
N GLY A 144 -8.78 -11.80 12.48
CA GLY A 144 -8.23 -12.96 11.78
C GLY A 144 -8.86 -13.12 10.40
N TRP A 145 -8.01 -13.24 9.39
CA TRP A 145 -8.37 -13.70 8.05
C TRP A 145 -7.71 -15.04 7.82
N GLY A 146 -8.29 -15.84 6.94
CA GLY A 146 -7.77 -17.16 6.60
C GLY A 146 -7.73 -17.33 5.10
N TYR A 147 -6.89 -18.25 4.65
CA TYR A 147 -6.97 -18.77 3.32
C TYR A 147 -6.78 -20.28 3.35
N HIS A 148 -7.30 -20.96 2.34
CA HIS A 148 -6.99 -22.35 2.07
C HIS A 148 -6.74 -22.49 0.58
N THR A 149 -5.76 -23.32 0.22
CA THR A 149 -5.43 -23.61 -1.18
C THR A 149 -5.80 -25.07 -1.45
N ASP A 150 -6.59 -25.29 -2.49
CA ASP A 150 -6.96 -26.60 -3.00
C ASP A 150 -6.66 -26.69 -4.51
N ALA A 151 -7.08 -27.79 -5.14
CA ALA A 151 -6.89 -27.99 -6.58
C ALA A 151 -7.62 -26.95 -7.46
N ASN A 152 -8.60 -26.23 -6.91
CA ASN A 152 -9.39 -25.21 -7.58
C ASN A 152 -8.89 -23.78 -7.28
N GLY A 153 -7.74 -23.65 -6.58
CA GLY A 153 -7.09 -22.38 -6.29
C GLY A 153 -7.15 -22.00 -4.81
N THR A 154 -6.82 -20.73 -4.53
CA THR A 154 -6.83 -20.19 -3.17
C THR A 154 -8.14 -19.50 -2.87
N THR A 155 -8.82 -19.98 -1.84
CA THR A 155 -9.99 -19.31 -1.27
C THR A 155 -9.55 -18.50 -0.06
N TYR A 156 -9.99 -17.25 0.01
CA TYR A 156 -9.75 -16.35 1.13
C TYR A 156 -11.05 -16.10 1.88
N THR A 157 -11.00 -16.15 3.21
CA THR A 157 -12.15 -15.84 4.06
C THR A 157 -12.00 -14.43 4.63
N PHE A 158 -12.94 -13.55 4.30
CA PHE A 158 -12.99 -12.17 4.78
C PHE A 158 -14.27 -11.92 5.57
N ARG A 159 -14.22 -10.93 6.46
CA ARG A 159 -15.45 -10.30 6.95
C ARG A 159 -15.75 -9.06 6.12
N ALA A 160 -17.02 -8.91 5.74
CA ALA A 160 -17.50 -7.81 4.93
C ALA A 160 -18.79 -7.25 5.51
N ARG A 161 -19.02 -5.95 5.36
CA ARG A 161 -20.30 -5.34 5.72
C ARG A 161 -21.37 -5.83 4.74
N ARG A 162 -22.38 -6.53 5.24
CA ARG A 162 -23.42 -7.21 4.43
C ARG A 162 -24.03 -6.29 3.36
N LYS A 163 -24.34 -5.04 3.73
CA LYS A 163 -24.94 -4.05 2.83
C LYS A 163 -24.03 -3.61 1.67
N SER A 164 -22.71 -3.76 1.81
CA SER A 164 -21.74 -3.37 0.79
C SER A 164 -21.58 -4.42 -0.31
N LEU A 165 -22.00 -5.67 -0.07
CA LEU A 165 -21.88 -6.78 -1.03
C LEU A 165 -23.01 -6.85 -2.06
N SER A 166 -24.08 -6.09 -1.84
CA SER A 166 -25.28 -6.06 -2.68
C SER A 166 -25.36 -4.81 -3.57
N SER A 167 -24.26 -4.06 -3.67
CA SER A 167 -24.14 -2.86 -4.52
C SER A 167 -23.69 -3.23 -5.93
#